data_AF-A0A4Q3YIG0-F1
#
_entry.id   AF-A0A4Q3YIG0-F1
#
_cell.length_a   1.000
_cell.length_b   1.000
_cell.length_c   1.000
_cell.angle_alpha   90.00
_cell.angle_beta   90.00
_cell.angle_gamma   90.00
#
_symmetry.space_group_name_H-M   'P 1'
#
loop_
_entity.id
_entity.type
_entity.pdbx_description
1 polymer ?
#
loop_
_entity_poly.entity_id
_entity_poly.type
_entity_poly.pdbx_seq_one_letter_code
_entity_poly.pdbx_strand_id
1 'polypeptide(L)' 'MNIDLIHFTPWTSLAGGLIIGIAAAAFVLLNGRIAGISGILGGLLRPARGDIGWRVAFLLGLVGAPLAYAMFSALPV' A
#
# COMPACT_ATOMS: atom_id res chain seq x y z
N MET A 1 -4.17 -22.22 29.26
CA MET A 1 -3.45 -21.24 28.41
C MET A 1 -2.79 -22.04 27.31
N ASN A 2 -3.41 -22.11 26.13
CA ASN A 2 -2.86 -22.83 24.98
C ASN A 2 -2.17 -21.79 24.08
N ILE A 3 -0.89 -22.00 23.77
CA ILE A 3 -0.13 -21.09 22.90
C ILE A 3 -0.36 -21.56 21.47
N ASP A 4 -1.02 -20.75 20.64
CA ASP A 4 -1.34 -21.09 19.25
C ASP A 4 -0.12 -20.93 18.33
N LEU A 5 0.77 -21.92 18.40
CA LEU A 5 1.96 -22.01 17.55
C LEU A 5 1.63 -22.30 16.07
N ILE A 6 0.41 -22.78 15.78
CA ILE A 6 -0.04 -23.11 14.41
C ILE A 6 -0.25 -21.85 13.55
N HIS A 7 -0.77 -20.77 14.13
CA HIS A 7 -1.01 -19.51 13.41
C HIS A 7 0.16 -18.53 13.55
N PHE A 8 1.15 -18.88 14.36
CA PHE A 8 2.32 -18.04 14.58
C PHE A 8 3.23 -18.11 13.34
N THR A 9 3.13 -17.08 12.49
CA THR A 9 3.87 -16.97 11.22
C THR A 9 4.86 -15.80 11.27
N PRO A 10 5.90 -15.88 12.11
CA PRO A 10 6.71 -14.71 12.45
C PRO A 10 7.50 -14.20 11.24
N TRP A 11 8.02 -15.09 10.39
CA TRP A 11 8.88 -14.67 9.28
C TRP A 11 8.09 -14.05 8.13
N THR A 12 6.92 -14.61 7.80
CA THR A 12 6.05 -14.06 6.74
C THR A 12 5.46 -12.71 7.18
N SER A 13 5.05 -12.59 8.43
CA SER A 13 4.55 -11.34 9.01
C SER A 13 5.63 -10.26 9.03
N LEU A 14 6.87 -10.62 9.41
CA LEU A 14 8.01 -9.70 9.38
C LEU A 14 8.34 -9.27 7.95
N ALA A 15 8.40 -10.21 7.00
CA ALA A 15 8.69 -9.91 5.60
C ALA A 15 7.64 -8.97 5.00
N GLY A 16 6.35 -9.25 5.21
CA GLY A 16 5.25 -8.38 4.76
C GLY A 16 5.32 -6.99 5.39
N GLY A 17 5.54 -6.91 6.70
CA GLY A 17 5.68 -5.64 7.40
C GLY A 17 6.88 -4.82 6.92
N LEU A 18 8.01 -5.47 6.63
CA LEU A 18 9.22 -4.82 6.14
C LEU A 18 9.02 -4.26 4.73
N ILE A 19 8.35 -4.99 3.84
CA ILE A 19 7.99 -4.52 2.49
C ILE A 19 7.09 -3.28 2.58
N ILE A 20 6.04 -3.33 3.41
CA ILE A 20 5.11 -2.20 3.59
C ILE A 20 5.85 -0.99 4.19
N GLY A 21 6.69 -1.22 5.19
CA GLY A 21 7.48 -0.17 5.84
C GLY A 21 8.43 0.53 4.88
N ILE A 22 9.15 -0.24 4.06
CA ILE A 22 10.03 0.31 3.02
C ILE A 22 9.23 1.10 1.98
N ALA A 23 8.09 0.57 1.53
CA ALA A 23 7.22 1.27 0.58
C ALA A 23 6.73 2.61 1.13
N ALA A 24 6.29 2.64 2.40
CA ALA A 24 5.86 3.86 3.06
C ALA A 24 7.01 4.87 3.25
N ALA A 25 8.18 4.40 3.68
CA ALA A 25 9.36 5.25 3.84
C ALA A 25 9.80 5.85 2.50
N ALA A 26 9.88 5.04 1.44
CA ALA A 26 10.19 5.49 0.09
C ALA A 26 9.17 6.53 -0.39
N PHE A 27 7.88 6.34 -0.10
CA PHE A 27 6.85 7.30 -0.48
C PHE A 27 7.04 8.66 0.21
N VAL A 28 7.33 8.66 1.51
CA VAL A 28 7.61 9.89 2.27
C VAL A 28 8.88 10.58 1.75
N LEU A 29 9.94 9.83 1.48
CA LEU A 29 11.21 10.35 0.99
C LEU A 29 11.10 10.95 -0.42
N LEU A 30 10.40 10.28 -1.33
CA LEU A 30 10.30 10.69 -2.74
C LEU A 30 9.25 11.79 -2.97
N ASN A 31 8.10 11.73 -2.30
CA ASN A 31 7.05 12.74 -2.45
C ASN A 31 7.11 13.85 -1.40
N GLY A 32 7.91 13.71 -0.34
CA GLY A 32 7.97 14.66 0.79
C GLY A 32 6.67 14.72 1.60
N ARG A 33 5.74 13.78 1.39
CA ARG A 33 4.37 13.78 1.93
C ARG A 33 4.05 12.40 2.50
N ILE A 34 3.33 12.38 3.62
CA ILE A 34 2.83 11.13 4.22
C ILE A 34 1.78 10.50 3.28
N ALA A 35 1.95 9.21 2.96
CA ALA A 35 1.05 8.42 2.13
C ALA A 35 -0.32 8.25 2.81
N GLY A 36 -1.16 9.27 2.75
CA GLY A 36 -2.54 9.20 3.24
C GLY A 36 -3.52 9.08 2.09
N ILE A 37 -4.23 7.95 1.98
CA ILE A 37 -5.28 7.75 0.96
C ILE A 37 -6.30 8.90 1.01
N SER A 38 -6.68 9.36 2.22
CA SER A 38 -7.57 10.51 2.41
C SER A 38 -6.99 11.83 1.90
N GLY A 39 -5.66 12.03 1.99
CA GLY A 39 -4.97 13.20 1.44
C GLY A 39 -4.83 13.15 -0.08
N ILE A 40 -4.66 11.94 -0.64
CA ILE A 40 -4.59 11.69 -2.08
C ILE A 40 -5.96 11.92 -2.73
N LEU A 41 -7.03 11.37 -2.16
CA LEU A 41 -8.42 11.64 -2.57
C LEU A 41 -8.79 13.12 -2.36
N GLY A 42 -8.48 13.68 -1.19
CA GLY A 42 -8.85 15.06 -0.84
C GLY A 42 -8.21 16.10 -1.76
N GLY A 43 -6.96 15.92 -2.17
CA GLY A 43 -6.34 16.81 -3.16
C GLY A 43 -6.68 16.47 -4.63
N LEU A 44 -7.42 15.39 -4.89
CA LEU A 44 -8.11 15.20 -6.17
C LEU A 44 -9.41 16.02 -6.22
N LEU A 45 -10.11 16.19 -5.08
CA LEU A 45 -11.28 17.06 -4.96
C LEU A 45 -10.94 18.56 -5.06
N ARG A 46 -9.76 18.97 -4.60
CA ARG A 46 -9.23 20.34 -4.79
C ARG A 46 -7.87 20.26 -5.51
N PRO A 47 -7.86 20.11 -6.84
CA PRO A 47 -6.62 19.92 -7.57
C PRO A 47 -5.78 21.20 -7.57
N ALA A 48 -4.60 21.14 -6.97
CA ALA A 48 -3.53 22.09 -7.23
C ALA A 48 -2.87 21.72 -8.57
N ARG A 49 -2.71 22.70 -9.48
CA ARG A 49 -2.13 22.49 -10.81
C ARG A 49 -0.73 21.86 -10.67
N GLY A 50 -0.57 20.61 -11.13
CA GLY A 50 0.71 19.88 -11.16
C GLY A 50 0.72 18.57 -10.35
N ASP A 51 -0.18 18.38 -9.39
CA ASP A 51 -0.13 17.24 -8.45
C ASP A 51 -0.95 16.01 -8.89
N ILE A 52 -1.63 16.06 -10.04
CA ILE A 52 -2.57 15.00 -10.47
C ILE A 52 -1.82 13.72 -10.90
N GLY A 53 -0.67 13.86 -11.57
CA GLY A 53 0.05 12.73 -12.16
C GLY A 53 0.46 11.66 -11.13
N TRP A 54 1.11 12.06 -10.04
CA TRP A 54 1.56 11.12 -9.01
C TRP A 54 0.38 10.50 -8.23
N ARG A 55 -0.70 11.25 -8.03
CA ARG A 55 -1.92 10.77 -7.36
C ARG A 55 -2.62 9.70 -8.18
N VAL A 56 -2.75 9.91 -9.49
CA VAL A 56 -3.33 8.92 -10.40
C VAL A 56 -2.46 7.67 -10.46
N ALA A 57 -1.12 7.82 -10.55
CA ALA A 57 -0.20 6.68 -10.51
C ALA A 57 -0.34 5.87 -9.21
N PHE A 58 -0.48 6.54 -8.05
CA PHE A 58 -0.70 5.87 -6.77
C PHE A 58 -2.04 5.12 -6.73
N LEU A 59 -3.13 5.75 -7.17
CA LEU A 59 -4.46 5.11 -7.20
C LEU A 59 -4.51 3.93 -8.17
N LEU A 60 -3.88 4.05 -9.34
CA LEU A 60 -3.73 2.93 -10.28
C LEU A 60 -2.90 1.81 -9.67
N GLY A 61 -1.84 2.11 -8.91
CA GLY A 61 -1.09 1.10 -8.17
C GLY A 61 -1.95 0.43 -7.09
N LEU A 62 -2.74 1.21 -6.35
CA LEU A 62 -3.60 0.72 -5.27
C LEU A 62 -4.67 -0.26 -5.77
N VAL A 63 -5.31 0.04 -6.91
CA VAL A 63 -6.33 -0.83 -7.53
C VAL A 63 -5.67 -1.93 -8.37
N GLY A 64 -4.57 -1.62 -9.05
CA GLY A 64 -3.87 -2.53 -9.95
C GLY A 64 -3.12 -3.65 -9.22
N ALA A 65 -2.57 -3.39 -8.03
CA ALA A 65 -1.85 -4.39 -7.24
C ALA A 65 -2.69 -5.64 -6.90
N PRO A 66 -3.90 -5.53 -6.29
CA PRO A 66 -4.73 -6.70 -6.01
C PRO A 66 -5.23 -7.39 -7.29
N LEU A 67 -5.49 -6.65 -8.37
CA LEU A 67 -5.86 -7.22 -9.67
C LEU A 67 -4.72 -8.04 -10.29
N ALA A 68 -3.49 -7.52 -10.23
CA ALA A 68 -2.31 -8.25 -10.68
C ALA A 68 -2.08 -9.50 -9.83
N TYR A 69 -2.23 -9.40 -8.50
CA TYR A 69 -2.13 -10.55 -7.61
C TYR A 69 -3.17 -11.63 -7.92
N ALA A 70 -4.40 -11.24 -8.26
CA ALA A 70 -5.47 -12.15 -8.67
C ALA A 70 -5.14 -12.97 -9.93
N MET A 71 -4.20 -12.51 -10.78
CA MET A 71 -3.74 -13.27 -11.94
C MET A 71 -2.82 -14.44 -11.58
N PHE A 72 -2.10 -14.35 -10.45
CA PHE A 72 -1.11 -15.35 -10.03
C PHE A 72 -1.62 -16.27 -8.91
N SER A 73 -2.61 -15.82 -8.14
CA SER A 73 -3.19 -16.59 -7.05
C SER A 73 -4.68 -16.33 -6.93
N ALA A 74 -5.45 -17.39 -6.64
CA ALA A 74 -6.85 -17.23 -6.28
C ALA A 74 -6.94 -16.27 -5.08
N LEU A 75 -7.74 -15.23 -5.21
CA LEU A 75 -7.99 -14.28 -4.13
C LEU A 75 -8.49 -15.08 -2.93
N PRO A 76 -7.82 -15.00 -1.76
CA PRO A 76 -8.36 -15.59 -0.55
C PRO A 76 -9.70 -14.90 -0.26
N VAL A 77 -10.78 -15.67 -0.29
CA VAL A 77 -12.16 -15.24 0.05
C VAL A 77 -12.39 -15.18 1.54
#